data_AF-A0A6I3E7U7-F1
#
_entry.id   AF-A0A6I3E7U7-F1
#
_cell.length_a   1.000
_cell.length_b   1.000
_cell.length_c   1.000
_cell.angle_alpha   90.00
_cell.angle_beta   90.00
_cell.angle_gamma   90.00
#
_symmetry.space_group_name_H-M   'P 1'
#
loop_
_entity.id
_entity.type
_entity.pdbx_description
1 polymer ?
#
loop_
_entity_poly.entity_id
_entity_poly.type
_entity_poly.pdbx_seq_one_letter_code
_entity_poly.pdbx_strand_id
1 'polypeptide(L)'
;MTEIKLVFDEPKQRVKPPVHFADLDPGARKTRAVELGIPAFRANQMAVHFFTHFNDETETWSDIPKDLRETLAKEFVPKLITLVRSVTTDSGKTRKDLWRLHDGVLVESVLMRYSDRTTVCISSQAGCGMNCPFCATGQAGLTRNLTAGEITAQVVAAARICAAGELPGGETRLSNVVFMGMGEPMANYNSVMRSIRNITTAQPDGLGISARSVTLSTVGLVNGIEKLCDEGIPVTLAVSLHTPDDELRDTLVPINSRWKVREVLAAADKYEAKTGRRYSIEYALIRDINDQAWRADLL
;
A
#
# COMPACT_ATOMS: atom_id res chain seq x y z
N MET A 1 26.00 -19.81 -10.31
CA MET A 1 24.73 -19.07 -10.12
C MET A 1 25.10 -17.66 -9.70
N THR A 2 24.66 -16.66 -10.45
CA THR A 2 24.90 -15.24 -10.13
C THR A 2 24.25 -14.94 -8.78
N GLU A 3 24.99 -14.32 -7.86
CA GLU A 3 24.51 -14.00 -6.52
C GLU A 3 23.23 -13.15 -6.59
N ILE A 4 22.13 -13.64 -6.01
CA ILE A 4 20.85 -12.92 -5.98
C ILE A 4 20.99 -11.74 -5.03
N LYS A 5 21.15 -10.53 -5.58
CA LYS A 5 21.38 -9.32 -4.79
C LYS A 5 20.07 -8.70 -4.32
N LEU A 6 19.77 -8.85 -3.03
CA LEU A 6 18.69 -8.14 -2.36
C LEU A 6 19.02 -6.64 -2.25
N VAL A 7 18.01 -5.79 -2.46
CA VAL A 7 18.14 -4.33 -2.34
C VAL A 7 17.17 -3.84 -1.26
N PHE A 8 17.71 -3.45 -0.11
CA PHE A 8 16.93 -2.91 1.01
C PHE A 8 16.90 -1.39 0.99
N ASP A 9 18.04 -0.78 0.68
CA ASP A 9 18.16 0.66 0.62
C ASP A 9 17.59 1.18 -0.69
N GLU A 10 16.78 2.24 -0.56
CA GLU A 10 16.26 2.95 -1.71
C GLU A 10 17.43 3.49 -2.56
N PRO A 11 17.43 3.27 -3.89
CA PRO A 11 18.37 3.92 -4.77
C PRO A 11 18.33 5.44 -4.62
N LYS A 12 19.45 6.13 -4.87
CA LYS A 12 19.49 7.59 -4.79
C LYS A 12 18.54 8.21 -5.82
N GLN A 13 17.53 8.92 -5.33
CA GLN A 13 16.55 9.60 -6.18
C GLN A 13 17.10 10.93 -6.71
N ARG A 14 16.87 11.20 -7.99
CA ARG A 14 17.24 12.49 -8.63
C ARG A 14 16.23 13.59 -8.34
N VAL A 15 14.96 13.23 -8.20
CA VAL A 15 13.84 14.13 -7.91
C VAL A 15 13.29 13.73 -6.55
N LYS A 16 13.15 14.68 -5.63
CA LYS A 16 12.52 14.42 -4.33
C LYS A 16 11.00 14.44 -4.49
N PRO A 17 10.27 13.50 -3.87
CA PRO A 17 8.82 13.57 -3.83
C PRO A 17 8.34 14.89 -3.21
N PRO A 18 7.37 15.58 -3.83
CA PRO A 18 6.76 16.73 -3.20
C PRO A 18 5.99 16.25 -1.96
N VAL A 19 6.06 17.03 -0.88
CA VAL A 19 5.36 16.69 0.36
C VAL A 19 3.87 16.91 0.16
N HIS A 20 3.09 15.86 0.36
CA HIS A 20 1.64 15.92 0.35
C HIS A 20 1.12 15.89 1.79
N PHE A 21 -0.03 16.47 2.06
CA PHE A 21 -0.58 16.54 3.42
C PHE A 21 -0.89 15.15 4.01
N ALA A 22 -1.11 14.16 3.14
CA ALA A 22 -1.27 12.76 3.52
C ALA A 22 0.04 12.09 4.01
N ASP A 23 1.20 12.69 3.75
CA ASP A 23 2.48 12.29 4.37
C ASP A 23 2.56 12.68 5.85
N LEU A 24 1.70 13.62 6.27
CA LEU A 24 1.71 14.23 7.59
C LEU A 24 0.56 13.70 8.46
N ASP A 25 0.79 13.62 9.77
CA ASP A 25 -0.27 13.42 10.74
C ASP A 25 -1.16 14.67 10.92
N PRO A 26 -2.38 14.52 11.49
CA PRO A 26 -3.29 15.64 11.69
C PRO A 26 -2.69 16.87 12.40
N GLY A 27 -1.79 16.66 13.37
CA GLY A 27 -1.10 17.74 14.06
C GLY A 27 -0.06 18.43 13.17
N ALA A 28 0.74 17.64 12.46
CA ALA A 28 1.73 18.15 11.51
C ALA A 28 1.10 18.91 10.33
N ARG A 29 -0.08 18.49 9.85
CA ARG A 29 -0.86 19.23 8.83
C ARG A 29 -1.20 20.64 9.29
N LYS A 30 -1.70 20.77 10.54
CA LYS A 30 -2.06 22.06 11.14
C LYS A 30 -0.84 22.94 11.37
N THR A 31 0.26 22.36 11.85
CA THR A 31 1.53 23.07 12.07
C THR A 31 2.05 23.67 10.77
N ARG A 32 2.13 22.86 9.71
CA ARG A 32 2.54 23.31 8.38
C ARG A 32 1.64 24.40 7.81
N ALA A 33 0.33 24.34 8.07
CA ALA A 33 -0.59 25.39 7.63
C ALA A 33 -0.23 26.74 8.27
N VAL A 34 0.00 26.74 9.59
CA VAL A 34 0.39 27.96 10.33
C VAL A 34 1.74 28.50 9.85
N GLU A 35 2.73 27.64 9.60
CA GLU A 35 4.04 28.03 9.07
C GLU A 35 3.94 28.74 7.71
N LEU A 36 2.96 28.38 6.89
CA LEU A 36 2.69 28.99 5.58
C LEU A 36 1.70 30.17 5.65
N GLY A 37 1.35 30.64 6.85
CA GLY A 37 0.39 31.75 7.05
C GLY A 37 -1.07 31.38 6.79
N ILE A 38 -1.37 30.08 6.71
CA ILE A 38 -2.71 29.56 6.46
C ILE A 38 -3.38 29.20 7.80
N PRO A 39 -4.63 29.61 8.06
CA PRO A 39 -5.32 29.25 9.30
C PRO A 39 -5.37 27.73 9.50
N ALA A 40 -5.00 27.24 10.68
CA ALA A 40 -4.87 25.81 10.98
C ALA A 40 -6.13 24.99 10.65
N PHE A 41 -7.33 25.57 10.78
CA PHE A 41 -8.58 24.87 10.46
C PHE A 41 -8.72 24.52 8.97
N ARG A 42 -8.02 25.22 8.07
CA ARG A 42 -7.98 24.89 6.63
C ARG A 42 -7.37 23.51 6.38
N ALA A 43 -6.48 23.04 7.26
CA ALA A 43 -5.95 21.67 7.21
C ALA A 43 -7.06 20.61 7.32
N ASN A 44 -8.06 20.86 8.17
CA ASN A 44 -9.20 19.96 8.30
C ASN A 44 -10.10 20.01 7.05
N GLN A 45 -10.28 21.18 6.42
CA GLN A 45 -11.05 21.29 5.18
C GLN A 45 -10.39 20.52 4.03
N MET A 46 -9.06 20.59 3.91
CA MET A 46 -8.31 19.78 2.95
C MET A 46 -8.52 18.27 3.21
N ALA A 47 -8.47 17.86 4.47
CA ALA A 47 -8.69 16.47 4.85
C ALA A 47 -10.13 16.00 4.50
N VAL A 48 -11.15 16.84 4.73
CA VAL A 48 -12.54 16.58 4.29
C VAL A 48 -12.59 16.34 2.78
N HIS A 49 -12.04 17.23 1.97
CA HIS A 49 -12.09 17.06 0.51
C HIS A 49 -11.39 15.79 0.06
N PHE A 50 -10.19 15.52 0.56
CA PHE A 50 -9.41 14.38 0.09
C PHE A 50 -9.89 13.03 0.63
N PHE A 51 -10.22 12.93 1.92
CA PHE A 51 -10.59 11.66 2.56
C PHE A 51 -12.10 11.39 2.59
N THR A 52 -12.94 12.42 2.48
CA THR A 52 -14.40 12.28 2.53
C THR A 52 -15.01 12.42 1.15
N HIS A 53 -14.65 13.47 0.41
CA HIS A 53 -15.16 13.67 -0.96
C HIS A 53 -14.31 12.97 -2.03
N PHE A 54 -13.23 12.31 -1.62
CA PHE A 54 -12.25 11.66 -2.50
C PHE A 54 -11.73 12.60 -3.59
N ASN A 55 -11.59 13.89 -3.31
CA ASN A 55 -11.31 14.93 -4.27
C ASN A 55 -9.97 15.61 -3.98
N ASP A 56 -9.08 15.60 -4.97
CA ASP A 56 -7.75 16.22 -4.93
C ASP A 56 -7.63 17.44 -5.88
N GLU A 57 -8.74 17.90 -6.46
CA GLU A 57 -8.79 19.03 -7.39
C GLU A 57 -9.17 20.32 -6.65
N THR A 58 -8.17 21.03 -6.12
CA THR A 58 -8.37 22.20 -5.25
C THR A 58 -9.20 23.32 -5.89
N GLU A 59 -9.17 23.45 -7.21
CA GLU A 59 -9.97 24.41 -7.98
C GLU A 59 -11.48 24.21 -7.81
N THR A 60 -11.91 23.00 -7.47
CA THR A 60 -13.33 22.66 -7.26
C THR A 60 -13.81 22.92 -5.82
N TRP A 61 -12.92 23.27 -4.89
CA TRP A 61 -13.24 23.43 -3.47
C TRP A 61 -13.90 24.78 -3.18
N SER A 62 -15.23 24.82 -3.25
CA SER A 62 -16.03 26.05 -3.14
C SER A 62 -15.96 26.74 -1.77
N ASP A 63 -15.60 26.02 -0.71
CA ASP A 63 -15.42 26.52 0.66
C ASP A 63 -14.01 27.05 0.96
N ILE A 64 -13.10 26.93 -0.02
CA ILE A 64 -11.76 27.51 0.00
C ILE A 64 -11.72 28.77 -0.90
N PRO A 65 -11.23 29.92 -0.37
CA PRO A 65 -11.04 31.14 -1.14
C PRO A 65 -10.20 30.92 -2.40
N LYS A 66 -10.59 31.54 -3.51
CA LYS A 66 -9.98 31.31 -4.84
C LYS A 66 -8.47 31.60 -4.85
N ASP A 67 -8.05 32.66 -4.16
CA ASP A 67 -6.65 33.07 -3.98
C ASP A 67 -5.81 32.06 -3.18
N LEU A 68 -6.45 31.20 -2.37
CA LEU A 68 -5.76 30.19 -1.58
C LEU A 68 -5.60 28.85 -2.31
N ARG A 69 -6.43 28.55 -3.32
CA ARG A 69 -6.49 27.22 -3.98
C ARG A 69 -5.19 26.81 -4.64
N GLU A 70 -4.51 27.75 -5.31
CA GLU A 70 -3.22 27.50 -5.97
C GLU A 70 -2.13 27.18 -4.93
N THR A 71 -2.12 27.91 -3.81
CA THR A 71 -1.18 27.66 -2.70
C THR A 71 -1.41 26.29 -2.08
N LEU A 72 -2.68 25.89 -1.85
CA LEU A 72 -2.98 24.56 -1.32
C LEU A 72 -2.61 23.45 -2.31
N ALA A 73 -2.87 23.65 -3.61
CA ALA A 73 -2.49 22.69 -4.65
C ALA A 73 -0.99 22.44 -4.63
N LYS A 74 -0.18 23.49 -4.49
CA LYS A 74 1.27 23.38 -4.51
C LYS A 74 1.84 22.83 -3.20
N GLU A 75 1.39 23.33 -2.06
CA GLU A 75 2.06 23.12 -0.77
C GLU A 75 1.47 21.98 0.07
N PHE A 76 0.26 21.52 -0.25
CA PHE A 76 -0.46 20.48 0.50
C PHE A 76 -0.99 19.34 -0.37
N VAL A 77 -1.48 19.62 -1.58
CA VAL A 77 -2.11 18.60 -2.45
C VAL A 77 -1.45 18.58 -3.84
N PRO A 78 -0.10 18.49 -3.92
CA PRO A 78 0.56 18.37 -5.21
C PRO A 78 0.10 17.08 -5.89
N LYS A 79 -0.06 17.11 -7.22
CA LYS A 79 -0.49 15.92 -7.97
C LYS A 79 0.58 14.82 -7.87
N LEU A 80 0.29 13.78 -7.09
CA LEU A 80 1.23 12.68 -6.85
C LEU A 80 1.13 11.57 -7.89
N ILE A 81 -0.09 11.25 -8.33
CA ILE A 81 -0.35 10.18 -9.29
C ILE A 81 -1.25 10.69 -10.41
N THR A 82 -0.98 10.24 -11.64
CA THR A 82 -1.80 10.53 -12.84
C THR A 82 -2.18 9.22 -13.51
N LEU A 83 -3.47 9.02 -13.77
CA LEU A 83 -3.94 7.84 -14.50
C LEU A 83 -3.40 7.86 -15.94
N VAL A 84 -2.70 6.82 -16.34
CA VAL A 84 -2.19 6.65 -17.71
C VAL A 84 -3.11 5.76 -18.52
N ARG A 85 -3.56 4.66 -17.93
CA ARG A 85 -4.37 3.64 -18.61
C ARG A 85 -5.17 2.83 -17.60
N SER A 86 -6.39 2.46 -17.98
CA SER A 86 -7.20 1.45 -17.29
C SER A 86 -7.45 0.26 -18.20
N VAL A 87 -7.46 -0.95 -17.63
CA VAL A 87 -7.86 -2.19 -18.31
C VAL A 87 -8.81 -2.93 -17.40
N THR A 88 -9.87 -3.53 -17.96
CA THR A 88 -10.86 -4.28 -17.18
C THR A 88 -10.97 -5.73 -17.63
N THR A 89 -11.31 -6.60 -16.68
CA THR A 89 -11.60 -8.03 -16.87
C THR A 89 -12.82 -8.43 -16.03
N ASP A 90 -13.23 -9.70 -16.08
CA ASP A 90 -14.31 -10.25 -15.25
C ASP A 90 -15.63 -9.49 -15.41
N SER A 91 -16.01 -9.22 -16.66
CA SER A 91 -17.17 -8.40 -17.01
C SER A 91 -17.15 -7.01 -16.39
N GLY A 92 -15.95 -6.43 -16.19
CA GLY A 92 -15.74 -5.12 -15.61
C GLY A 92 -15.58 -5.11 -14.08
N LYS A 93 -15.72 -6.26 -13.41
CA LYS A 93 -15.60 -6.36 -11.94
C LYS A 93 -14.16 -6.21 -11.45
N THR A 94 -13.19 -6.45 -12.33
CA THR A 94 -11.77 -6.24 -12.05
C THR A 94 -11.25 -5.13 -12.94
N ARG A 95 -10.68 -4.09 -12.35
CA ARG A 95 -10.07 -2.94 -13.03
C ARG A 95 -8.63 -2.79 -12.59
N LYS A 96 -7.70 -2.80 -13.54
CA LYS A 96 -6.29 -2.47 -13.32
C LYS A 96 -6.00 -1.08 -13.85
N ASP A 97 -5.42 -0.24 -13.01
CA ASP A 97 -5.01 1.11 -13.32
C ASP A 97 -3.49 1.24 -13.30
N LEU A 98 -2.94 1.84 -14.37
CA LEU A 98 -1.54 2.22 -14.48
C LEU A 98 -1.40 3.70 -14.12
N TRP A 99 -0.61 3.97 -13.08
CA TRP A 99 -0.37 5.31 -12.55
C TRP A 99 1.02 5.78 -12.90
N ARG A 100 1.13 7.01 -13.37
CA ARG A 100 2.40 7.75 -13.45
C ARG A 100 2.56 8.58 -12.18
N LEU A 101 3.66 8.37 -11.48
CA LEU A 101 4.04 9.14 -10.30
C LEU A 101 4.66 10.49 -10.71
N HIS A 102 4.85 11.39 -9.75
CA HIS A 102 5.36 12.75 -9.96
C HIS A 102 6.70 12.82 -10.74
N ASP A 103 7.53 11.80 -10.64
CA ASP A 103 8.84 11.66 -11.27
C ASP A 103 8.82 10.83 -12.57
N GLY A 104 7.63 10.45 -13.05
CA GLY A 104 7.44 9.70 -14.29
C GLY A 104 7.49 8.17 -14.13
N VAL A 105 7.84 7.66 -12.95
CA VAL A 105 7.84 6.23 -12.66
C VAL A 105 6.41 5.68 -12.68
N LEU A 106 6.25 4.43 -13.11
CA LEU A 106 4.95 3.77 -13.23
C LEU A 106 4.71 2.77 -12.10
N VAL A 107 3.49 2.76 -11.56
CA VAL A 107 3.00 1.74 -10.62
C VAL A 107 1.58 1.32 -10.97
N GLU A 108 1.15 0.18 -10.46
CA GLU A 108 -0.19 -0.36 -10.71
C GLU A 108 -1.02 -0.44 -9.42
N SER A 109 -2.34 -0.29 -9.57
CA SER A 109 -3.32 -0.73 -8.56
C SER A 109 -4.43 -1.54 -9.23
N VAL A 110 -5.03 -2.47 -8.48
CA VAL A 110 -6.12 -3.31 -8.98
C VAL A 110 -7.33 -3.21 -8.08
N LEU A 111 -8.46 -2.76 -8.62
CA LEU A 111 -9.74 -2.67 -7.93
C LEU A 111 -10.63 -3.85 -8.35
N MET A 112 -11.15 -4.58 -7.36
CA MET A 112 -11.93 -5.79 -7.57
C MET A 112 -13.25 -5.72 -6.79
N ARG A 113 -14.38 -5.87 -7.49
CA ARG A 113 -15.72 -5.97 -6.90
C ARG A 113 -16.15 -7.43 -6.78
N TYR A 114 -16.41 -7.85 -5.55
CA TYR A 114 -17.02 -9.13 -5.21
C TYR A 114 -18.49 -8.93 -4.85
N SER A 115 -19.18 -10.02 -4.51
CA SER A 115 -20.59 -9.97 -4.10
C SER A 115 -20.82 -9.19 -2.80
N ASP A 116 -19.87 -9.25 -1.87
CA ASP A 116 -19.99 -8.74 -0.49
C ASP A 116 -19.03 -7.59 -0.16
N ARG A 117 -18.03 -7.33 -1.02
CA ARG A 117 -16.99 -6.34 -0.78
C ARG A 117 -16.38 -5.81 -2.08
N THR A 118 -15.64 -4.71 -1.95
CA THR A 118 -14.79 -4.14 -2.99
C THR A 118 -13.40 -3.95 -2.41
N THR A 119 -12.40 -4.55 -3.05
CA THR A 119 -11.01 -4.61 -2.58
C THR A 119 -10.10 -3.87 -3.54
N VAL A 120 -9.23 -3.00 -3.03
CA VAL A 120 -8.12 -2.44 -3.81
C VAL A 120 -6.79 -3.07 -3.40
N CYS A 121 -6.04 -3.54 -4.39
CA CYS A 121 -4.65 -3.95 -4.28
C CYS A 121 -3.76 -2.77 -4.66
N ILE A 122 -2.88 -2.36 -3.76
CA ILE A 122 -2.05 -1.15 -3.90
C ILE A 122 -0.56 -1.45 -3.83
N SER A 123 0.22 -0.62 -4.51
CA SER A 123 1.67 -0.67 -4.53
C SER A 123 2.28 0.15 -3.38
N SER A 124 3.36 -0.37 -2.80
CA SER A 124 4.14 0.27 -1.72
C SER A 124 5.53 0.73 -2.18
N GLN A 125 6.05 0.16 -3.27
CA GLN A 125 7.30 0.54 -3.91
C GLN A 125 7.11 0.55 -5.42
N ALA A 126 7.96 1.29 -6.13
CA ALA A 126 8.09 1.16 -7.58
C ALA A 126 9.17 0.12 -7.87
N GLY A 127 8.72 -1.07 -8.27
CA GLY A 127 9.58 -2.24 -8.31
C GLY A 127 9.69 -2.92 -6.94
N CYS A 128 10.58 -3.89 -6.78
CA CYS A 128 10.81 -4.58 -5.51
C CYS A 128 12.23 -5.12 -5.40
N GLY A 129 12.87 -4.87 -4.26
CA GLY A 129 14.25 -5.29 -4.01
C GLY A 129 14.39 -6.72 -3.46
N MET A 130 13.29 -7.45 -3.26
CA MET A 130 13.30 -8.81 -2.72
C MET A 130 13.64 -9.89 -3.75
N ASN A 131 13.54 -9.55 -5.03
CA ASN A 131 13.98 -10.37 -6.17
C ASN A 131 13.44 -11.82 -6.19
N CYS A 132 12.19 -12.04 -5.76
CA CYS A 132 11.53 -13.34 -5.90
C CYS A 132 11.39 -13.68 -7.40
N PRO A 133 11.98 -14.79 -7.90
CA PRO A 133 12.10 -15.04 -9.34
C PRO A 133 10.77 -15.28 -10.05
N PHE A 134 9.73 -15.73 -9.35
CA PHE A 134 8.38 -15.88 -9.91
C PHE A 134 7.61 -14.55 -10.01
N CYS A 135 8.14 -13.46 -9.43
CA CYS A 135 7.49 -12.16 -9.37
C CYS A 135 8.06 -11.21 -10.43
N ALA A 136 7.23 -10.77 -11.38
CA ALA A 136 7.62 -9.79 -12.40
C ALA A 136 8.16 -8.48 -11.78
N THR A 137 7.60 -8.04 -10.65
CA THR A 137 8.07 -6.85 -9.93
C THR A 137 9.44 -7.06 -9.30
N GLY A 138 9.74 -8.27 -8.81
CA GLY A 138 11.07 -8.61 -8.30
C GLY A 138 12.13 -8.58 -9.39
N GLN A 139 11.80 -9.12 -10.58
CA GLN A 139 12.70 -9.11 -11.74
C GLN A 139 12.99 -7.70 -12.28
N ALA A 140 12.06 -6.76 -12.14
CA ALA A 140 12.25 -5.37 -12.53
C ALA A 140 13.25 -4.61 -11.61
N GLY A 141 13.59 -5.17 -10.44
CA GLY A 141 14.40 -4.52 -9.43
C GLY A 141 13.67 -3.41 -8.68
N LEU A 142 14.34 -2.78 -7.71
CA LEU A 142 13.80 -1.64 -6.96
C LEU A 142 14.21 -0.33 -7.64
N THR A 143 13.23 0.50 -7.98
CA THR A 143 13.46 1.88 -8.40
C THR A 143 13.45 2.80 -7.19
N ARG A 144 12.36 2.77 -6.39
CA ARG A 144 12.22 3.62 -5.20
C ARG A 144 11.06 3.21 -4.28
N ASN A 145 11.05 3.77 -3.08
CA ASN A 145 9.89 3.73 -2.21
C ASN A 145 8.83 4.74 -2.65
N LEU A 146 7.56 4.42 -2.39
CA LEU A 146 6.49 5.41 -2.51
C LEU A 146 6.36 6.19 -1.21
N THR A 147 5.97 7.46 -1.29
CA THR A 147 5.57 8.22 -0.10
C THR A 147 4.24 7.72 0.44
N ALA A 148 3.92 8.10 1.69
CA ALA A 148 2.62 7.74 2.26
C ALA A 148 1.47 8.38 1.47
N GLY A 149 1.68 9.57 0.91
CA GLY A 149 0.77 10.25 -0.01
C GLY A 149 0.56 9.48 -1.31
N GLU A 150 1.62 8.98 -1.95
CA GLU A 150 1.51 8.21 -3.20
C GLU A 150 0.77 6.88 -3.00
N ILE A 151 1.03 6.21 -1.87
CA ILE A 151 0.29 5.00 -1.46
C ILE A 151 -1.18 5.33 -1.20
N THR A 152 -1.44 6.39 -0.44
CA THR A 152 -2.80 6.79 -0.05
C THR A 152 -3.63 7.26 -1.25
N ALA A 153 -3.00 7.94 -2.22
CA ALA A 153 -3.66 8.43 -3.43
C ALA A 153 -4.25 7.29 -4.27
N GLN A 154 -3.62 6.11 -4.31
CA GLN A 154 -4.18 4.91 -4.96
C GLN A 154 -5.51 4.49 -4.30
N VAL A 155 -5.58 4.54 -2.96
CA VAL A 155 -6.78 4.18 -2.20
C VAL A 155 -7.90 5.21 -2.40
N VAL A 156 -7.56 6.51 -2.39
CA VAL A 156 -8.51 7.59 -2.65
C VAL A 156 -9.07 7.52 -4.07
N ALA A 157 -8.23 7.24 -5.07
CA ALA A 157 -8.68 7.02 -6.44
C ALA A 157 -9.65 5.83 -6.53
N ALA A 158 -9.34 4.70 -5.89
CA ALA A 158 -10.24 3.56 -5.83
C ALA A 158 -11.57 3.88 -5.13
N ALA A 159 -11.53 4.64 -4.02
CA ALA A 159 -12.73 5.08 -3.31
C ALA A 159 -13.61 6.00 -4.17
N ARG A 160 -12.99 6.91 -4.95
CA ARG A 160 -13.67 7.76 -5.93
C ARG A 160 -14.39 6.95 -7.01
N ILE A 161 -13.71 5.99 -7.62
CA ILE A 161 -14.28 5.08 -8.64
C ILE A 161 -15.48 4.30 -8.06
N CYS A 162 -15.36 3.84 -6.80
CA CYS A 162 -16.44 3.14 -6.11
C CYS A 162 -17.66 4.04 -5.86
N ALA A 163 -17.43 5.27 -5.36
CA ALA A 163 -18.47 6.25 -5.08
C ALA A 163 -19.15 6.78 -6.35
N ALA A 164 -18.41 6.87 -7.47
CA ALA A 164 -18.95 7.28 -8.76
C ALA A 164 -19.72 6.17 -9.50
N GLY A 165 -19.74 4.93 -8.97
CA GLY A 165 -20.42 3.80 -9.59
C GLY A 165 -19.81 3.33 -10.90
N GLU A 166 -18.50 3.55 -11.10
CA GLU A 166 -17.78 3.19 -12.33
C GLU A 166 -17.56 1.67 -12.50
N LEU A 167 -17.78 0.88 -11.44
CA LEU A 167 -17.78 -0.59 -11.52
C LEU A 167 -19.19 -1.12 -11.82
N PRO A 168 -19.33 -2.27 -12.50
CA PRO A 168 -20.63 -2.90 -12.72
C PRO A 168 -21.42 -3.09 -11.43
N GLY A 169 -22.72 -2.80 -11.46
CA GLY A 169 -23.59 -2.84 -10.27
C GLY A 169 -23.71 -1.50 -9.53
N GLY A 170 -23.27 -0.39 -10.12
CA GLY A 170 -23.47 0.96 -9.60
C GLY A 170 -22.57 1.31 -8.41
N GLU A 171 -22.96 2.32 -7.64
CA GLU A 171 -22.20 2.80 -6.49
C GLU A 171 -21.89 1.67 -5.48
N THR A 172 -20.71 1.72 -4.89
CA THR A 172 -20.27 0.80 -3.85
C THR A 172 -19.31 1.49 -2.89
N ARG A 173 -19.04 0.86 -1.75
CA ARG A 173 -18.04 1.33 -0.79
C ARG A 173 -16.77 0.52 -0.93
N LEU A 174 -15.63 1.20 -1.06
CA LEU A 174 -14.33 0.56 -0.89
C LEU A 174 -14.22 -0.01 0.53
N SER A 175 -14.15 -1.33 0.64
CA SER A 175 -14.30 -2.04 1.91
C SER A 175 -12.99 -2.65 2.39
N ASN A 176 -12.10 -3.02 1.47
CA ASN A 176 -10.85 -3.70 1.78
C ASN A 176 -9.67 -3.09 1.02
N VAL A 177 -8.50 -3.09 1.66
CA VAL A 177 -7.23 -2.65 1.08
C VAL A 177 -6.19 -3.73 1.32
N VAL A 178 -5.47 -4.14 0.28
CA VAL A 178 -4.38 -5.12 0.40
C VAL A 178 -3.07 -4.55 -0.13
N PHE A 179 -2.02 -4.62 0.68
CA PHE A 179 -0.65 -4.28 0.27
C PHE A 179 -0.01 -5.49 -0.40
N MET A 180 -0.53 -5.83 -1.58
CA MET A 180 -0.10 -6.97 -2.40
C MET A 180 0.20 -6.55 -3.86
N GLY A 181 0.35 -5.24 -4.09
CA GLY A 181 0.77 -4.70 -5.38
C GLY A 181 2.29 -4.76 -5.53
N MET A 182 2.87 -3.72 -6.12
CA MET A 182 4.31 -3.65 -6.31
C MET A 182 5.04 -3.29 -5.00
N GLY A 183 6.11 -4.03 -4.68
CA GLY A 183 7.00 -3.74 -3.55
C GLY A 183 6.83 -4.65 -2.34
N GLU A 184 7.83 -4.62 -1.45
CA GLU A 184 7.77 -5.22 -0.11
C GLU A 184 7.38 -4.14 0.91
N PRO A 185 6.15 -4.17 1.46
CA PRO A 185 5.66 -3.13 2.34
C PRO A 185 6.52 -2.89 3.58
N MET A 186 7.10 -3.94 4.17
CA MET A 186 7.93 -3.79 5.38
C MET A 186 9.30 -3.17 5.08
N ALA A 187 9.74 -3.17 3.82
CA ALA A 187 10.93 -2.42 3.38
C ALA A 187 10.64 -0.91 3.21
N ASN A 188 9.37 -0.51 3.12
CA ASN A 188 8.91 0.89 3.11
C ASN A 188 8.09 1.23 4.36
N TYR A 189 8.56 0.76 5.52
CA TYR A 189 7.78 0.68 6.75
C TYR A 189 7.10 2.00 7.15
N ASN A 190 7.83 3.11 7.24
CA ASN A 190 7.30 4.37 7.75
C ASN A 190 6.18 4.92 6.86
N SER A 191 6.36 4.91 5.54
CA SER A 191 5.35 5.36 4.59
C SER A 191 4.12 4.47 4.64
N VAL A 192 4.31 3.15 4.67
CA VAL A 192 3.23 2.18 4.78
C VAL A 192 2.43 2.36 6.08
N MET A 193 3.10 2.52 7.22
CA MET A 193 2.41 2.72 8.50
C MET A 193 1.66 4.06 8.58
N ARG A 194 2.20 5.12 7.96
CA ARG A 194 1.48 6.41 7.80
C ARG A 194 0.25 6.24 6.90
N SER A 195 0.36 5.50 5.79
CA SER A 195 -0.78 5.21 4.91
C SER A 195 -1.83 4.32 5.57
N ILE A 196 -1.43 3.31 6.34
CA ILE A 196 -2.36 2.49 7.14
C ILE A 196 -3.16 3.38 8.10
N ARG A 197 -2.50 4.35 8.76
CA ARG A 197 -3.21 5.34 9.58
C ARG A 197 -4.15 6.22 8.77
N ASN A 198 -3.76 6.69 7.58
CA ASN A 198 -4.66 7.42 6.69
C ASN A 198 -5.88 6.58 6.27
N ILE A 199 -5.70 5.28 6.04
CA ILE A 199 -6.77 4.36 5.65
C ILE A 199 -7.73 4.12 6.83
N THR A 200 -7.20 3.96 8.03
CA THR A 200 -7.94 3.47 9.21
C THR A 200 -8.49 4.54 10.13
N THR A 201 -7.91 5.74 10.12
CA THR A 201 -8.41 6.88 10.88
C THR A 201 -9.79 7.26 10.38
N ALA A 202 -10.72 7.58 11.29
CA ALA A 202 -12.06 8.02 10.95
C ALA A 202 -12.03 9.33 10.14
N GLN A 203 -13.06 9.54 9.33
CA GLN A 203 -13.27 10.82 8.68
C GLN A 203 -13.47 11.94 9.72
N PRO A 204 -12.95 13.15 9.48
CA PRO A 204 -12.37 13.61 8.21
C PRO A 204 -10.86 13.37 8.06
N ASP A 205 -10.16 12.88 9.09
CA ASP A 205 -8.69 12.79 9.09
C ASP A 205 -8.11 11.57 8.35
N GLY A 206 -8.97 10.62 7.98
CA GLY A 206 -8.67 9.44 7.16
C GLY A 206 -9.93 8.84 6.50
N LEU A 207 -9.78 7.68 5.85
CA LEU A 207 -10.83 7.02 5.05
C LEU A 207 -11.86 6.24 5.88
N GLY A 208 -11.62 6.00 7.17
CA GLY A 208 -12.52 5.24 8.04
C GLY A 208 -12.73 3.78 7.63
N ILE A 209 -11.75 3.16 6.96
CA ILE A 209 -11.79 1.73 6.65
C ILE A 209 -11.28 0.96 7.88
N SER A 210 -12.02 -0.05 8.33
CA SER A 210 -11.60 -0.86 9.48
C SER A 210 -10.19 -1.42 9.27
N ALA A 211 -9.32 -1.32 10.27
CA ALA A 211 -7.98 -1.93 10.24
C ALA A 211 -8.06 -3.43 9.93
N ARG A 212 -9.14 -4.11 10.35
CA ARG A 212 -9.38 -5.52 10.07
C ARG A 212 -9.62 -5.83 8.59
N SER A 213 -9.95 -4.81 7.80
CA SER A 213 -10.12 -4.89 6.35
C SER A 213 -8.88 -4.45 5.57
N VAL A 214 -7.79 -4.15 6.28
CA VAL A 214 -6.48 -3.85 5.69
C VAL A 214 -5.59 -5.08 5.87
N THR A 215 -5.07 -5.62 4.77
CA THR A 215 -4.10 -6.73 4.79
C THR A 215 -2.72 -6.21 4.40
N LEU A 216 -1.75 -6.42 5.28
CA LEU A 216 -0.34 -6.12 5.05
C LEU A 216 0.40 -7.42 4.73
N SER A 217 0.83 -7.60 3.48
CA SER A 217 1.61 -8.76 3.06
C SER A 217 3.11 -8.50 3.23
N THR A 218 3.88 -9.54 3.55
CA THR A 218 5.35 -9.48 3.58
C THR A 218 5.97 -10.79 3.13
N VAL A 219 7.14 -10.73 2.49
CA VAL A 219 7.99 -11.90 2.22
C VAL A 219 8.71 -12.45 3.46
N GLY A 220 8.47 -11.87 4.64
CA GLY A 220 9.00 -12.37 5.92
C GLY A 220 10.14 -11.54 6.49
N LEU A 221 10.04 -10.21 6.44
CA LEU A 221 10.96 -9.33 7.17
C LEU A 221 10.63 -9.41 8.67
N VAL A 222 11.29 -10.33 9.39
CA VAL A 222 11.02 -10.61 10.82
C VAL A 222 11.07 -9.34 11.67
N ASN A 223 12.07 -8.50 11.46
CA ASN A 223 12.18 -7.21 12.15
C ASN A 223 11.00 -6.25 11.86
N GLY A 224 10.42 -6.32 10.65
CA GLY A 224 9.22 -5.58 10.28
C GLY A 224 7.97 -6.10 10.96
N ILE A 225 7.82 -7.43 11.07
CA ILE A 225 6.73 -8.08 11.81
C ILE A 225 6.80 -7.72 13.30
N GLU A 226 8.00 -7.76 13.89
CA GLU A 226 8.22 -7.40 15.28
C GLU A 226 7.87 -5.93 15.55
N LYS A 227 8.28 -5.00 14.67
CA LYS A 227 7.84 -3.60 14.78
C LYS A 227 6.32 -3.46 14.66
N LEU A 228 5.70 -4.18 13.72
CA LEU A 228 4.24 -4.15 13.53
C LEU A 228 3.49 -4.60 14.80
N CYS A 229 4.06 -5.51 15.58
CA CYS A 229 3.50 -5.90 16.87
C CYS A 229 3.38 -4.70 17.83
N ASP A 230 4.27 -3.71 17.75
CA ASP A 230 4.29 -2.54 18.65
C ASP A 230 3.38 -1.40 18.18
N GLU A 231 2.89 -1.45 16.94
CA GLU A 231 2.05 -0.40 16.36
C GLU A 231 0.65 -0.34 16.98
N GLY A 232 0.16 -1.44 17.56
CA GLY A 232 -1.19 -1.53 18.13
C GLY A 232 -2.32 -1.42 17.11
N ILE A 233 -2.02 -1.51 15.81
CA ILE A 233 -3.02 -1.47 14.73
C ILE A 233 -3.35 -2.91 14.30
N PRO A 234 -4.58 -3.40 14.49
CA PRO A 234 -4.93 -4.80 14.24
C PRO A 234 -5.22 -5.08 12.76
N VAL A 235 -4.24 -4.79 11.89
CA VAL A 235 -4.28 -5.19 10.48
C VAL A 235 -4.23 -6.71 10.34
N THR A 236 -4.65 -7.24 9.20
CA THR A 236 -4.41 -8.65 8.88
C THR A 236 -2.99 -8.78 8.35
N LEU A 237 -2.16 -9.62 8.98
CA LEU A 237 -0.85 -9.97 8.46
C LEU A 237 -1.01 -11.10 7.44
N ALA A 238 -0.36 -10.98 6.29
CA ALA A 238 -0.21 -12.07 5.32
C ALA A 238 1.29 -12.35 5.11
N VAL A 239 1.68 -13.62 5.17
CA VAL A 239 3.06 -14.06 4.98
C VAL A 239 3.16 -14.78 3.64
N SER A 240 3.93 -14.19 2.72
CA SER A 240 4.31 -14.78 1.45
C SER A 240 5.37 -15.87 1.66
N LEU A 241 4.91 -17.06 2.05
CA LEU A 241 5.76 -18.18 2.44
C LEU A 241 6.24 -18.99 1.22
N HIS A 242 5.29 -19.46 0.42
CA HIS A 242 5.46 -20.17 -0.86
C HIS A 242 6.22 -21.51 -0.86
N THR A 243 6.80 -21.94 0.26
CA THR A 243 7.29 -23.31 0.46
C THR A 243 7.60 -23.53 1.95
N PRO A 244 7.38 -24.73 2.51
CA PRO A 244 7.63 -24.99 3.94
C PRO A 244 9.10 -25.26 4.26
N ASP A 245 9.91 -25.68 3.28
CA ASP A 245 11.33 -26.01 3.47
C ASP A 245 12.27 -24.86 3.07
N ASP A 246 13.33 -24.65 3.86
CA ASP A 246 14.29 -23.56 3.65
C ASP A 246 15.12 -23.71 2.37
N GLU A 247 15.41 -24.94 1.95
CA GLU A 247 16.23 -25.21 0.76
C GLU A 247 15.56 -24.65 -0.50
N LEU A 248 14.27 -24.97 -0.71
CA LEU A 248 13.56 -24.38 -1.83
C LEU A 248 13.29 -22.89 -1.58
N ARG A 249 13.00 -22.48 -0.34
CA ARG A 249 12.68 -21.08 -0.06
C ARG A 249 13.84 -20.14 -0.33
N ASP A 250 15.07 -20.58 -0.10
CA ASP A 250 16.29 -19.82 -0.44
C ASP A 250 16.34 -19.47 -1.93
N THR A 251 15.72 -20.29 -2.80
CA THR A 251 15.66 -20.03 -4.25
C THR A 251 14.41 -19.25 -4.68
N LEU A 252 13.25 -19.51 -4.07
CA LEU A 252 11.98 -18.87 -4.46
C LEU A 252 11.76 -17.51 -3.78
N VAL A 253 12.23 -17.34 -2.56
CA VAL A 253 12.05 -16.12 -1.77
C VAL A 253 13.41 -15.77 -1.15
N PRO A 254 14.32 -15.12 -1.90
CA PRO A 254 15.75 -15.00 -1.54
C PRO A 254 16.03 -14.35 -0.18
N ILE A 255 15.06 -13.61 0.36
CA ILE A 255 15.09 -13.09 1.74
C ILE A 255 15.24 -14.19 2.81
N ASN A 256 14.94 -15.45 2.46
CA ASN A 256 15.09 -16.61 3.35
C ASN A 256 16.54 -16.88 3.76
N SER A 257 17.50 -16.36 2.98
CA SER A 257 18.92 -16.34 3.38
C SER A 257 19.18 -15.52 4.66
N ARG A 258 18.27 -14.61 5.03
CA ARG A 258 18.35 -13.79 6.25
C ARG A 258 17.46 -14.29 7.38
N TRP A 259 16.24 -14.72 7.06
CA TRP A 259 15.28 -15.24 8.03
C TRP A 259 14.65 -16.51 7.49
N LYS A 260 14.95 -17.62 8.17
CA LYS A 260 14.47 -18.95 7.81
C LYS A 260 12.98 -19.08 8.08
N VAL A 261 12.34 -20.06 7.45
CA VAL A 261 10.89 -20.31 7.54
C VAL A 261 10.40 -20.27 8.99
N ARG A 262 11.10 -20.99 9.88
CA ARG A 262 10.74 -21.07 11.30
C ARG A 262 10.80 -19.72 12.01
N GLU A 263 11.76 -18.86 11.66
CA GLU A 263 11.88 -17.52 12.26
C GLU A 263 10.73 -16.61 11.80
N VAL A 264 10.37 -16.68 10.51
CA VAL A 264 9.25 -15.93 9.93
C VAL A 264 7.94 -16.35 10.58
N LEU A 265 7.68 -17.66 10.68
CA LEU A 265 6.47 -18.18 11.31
C LEU A 265 6.41 -17.84 12.80
N ALA A 266 7.52 -17.97 13.54
CA ALA A 266 7.58 -17.56 14.94
C ALA A 266 7.27 -16.06 15.14
N ALA A 267 7.68 -15.20 14.21
CA ALA A 267 7.32 -13.79 14.24
C ALA A 267 5.83 -13.55 13.96
N ALA A 268 5.25 -14.30 13.01
CA ALA A 268 3.83 -14.24 12.70
C ALA A 268 2.96 -14.77 13.86
N ASP A 269 3.38 -15.86 14.51
CA ASP A 269 2.75 -16.41 15.72
C ASP A 269 2.75 -15.38 16.86
N LYS A 270 3.87 -14.68 17.07
CA LYS A 270 3.94 -13.58 18.05
C LYS A 270 2.96 -12.46 17.71
N TYR A 271 2.85 -12.09 16.43
CA TYR A 271 1.90 -11.08 15.97
C TYR A 271 0.45 -11.50 16.26
N GLU A 272 0.09 -12.74 15.94
CA GLU A 272 -1.23 -13.29 16.24
C GLU A 272 -1.49 -13.30 17.75
N ALA A 273 -0.56 -13.80 18.55
CA ALA A 273 -0.70 -13.87 20.00
C ALA A 273 -0.90 -12.47 20.63
N LYS A 274 -0.20 -11.44 20.13
CA LYS A 274 -0.29 -10.08 20.65
C LYS A 274 -1.56 -9.36 20.21
N THR A 275 -2.01 -9.57 18.98
CA THR A 275 -3.14 -8.83 18.39
C THR A 275 -4.48 -9.57 18.45
N GLY A 276 -4.44 -10.87 18.71
CA GLY A 276 -5.58 -11.79 18.57
C GLY A 276 -6.03 -11.97 17.11
N ARG A 277 -5.21 -11.56 16.13
CA ARG A 277 -5.53 -11.63 14.70
C ARG A 277 -4.76 -12.77 14.06
N ARG A 278 -5.50 -13.79 13.57
CA ARG A 278 -4.93 -14.82 12.70
C ARG A 278 -4.23 -14.18 11.50
N TYR A 279 -3.01 -14.61 11.24
CA TYR A 279 -2.30 -14.27 10.00
C TYR A 279 -2.68 -15.26 8.88
N SER A 280 -2.51 -14.84 7.64
CA SER A 280 -2.70 -15.69 6.46
C SER A 280 -1.35 -16.14 5.92
N ILE A 281 -1.30 -17.37 5.38
CA ILE A 281 -0.18 -17.84 4.58
C ILE A 281 -0.56 -17.71 3.10
N GLU A 282 0.27 -17.01 2.34
CA GLU A 282 0.16 -16.93 0.89
C GLU A 282 1.10 -17.95 0.25
N TYR A 283 0.56 -18.82 -0.59
CA TYR A 283 1.28 -19.91 -1.25
C TYR A 283 1.00 -19.91 -2.75
N ALA A 284 1.95 -19.40 -3.55
CA ALA A 284 1.85 -19.46 -5.00
C ALA A 284 2.20 -20.89 -5.45
N LEU A 285 1.22 -21.63 -5.97
CA LEU A 285 1.46 -22.97 -6.52
C LEU A 285 2.13 -22.87 -7.89
N ILE A 286 3.32 -23.44 -7.99
CA ILE A 286 4.15 -23.46 -9.19
C ILE A 286 4.35 -24.93 -9.56
N ARG A 287 3.86 -25.27 -10.76
CA ARG A 287 3.85 -26.63 -11.29
C ARG A 287 5.23 -27.27 -11.22
N ASP A 288 5.28 -28.47 -10.66
CA ASP A 288 6.48 -29.31 -10.52
C ASP A 288 7.59 -28.69 -9.66
N ILE A 289 7.35 -27.53 -9.03
CA ILE A 289 8.34 -26.80 -8.23
C ILE A 289 7.99 -26.88 -6.76
N ASN A 290 6.78 -26.51 -6.35
CA ASN A 290 6.37 -26.47 -4.93
C ASN A 290 4.95 -27.00 -4.68
N ASP A 291 4.35 -27.68 -5.66
CA ASP A 291 2.97 -28.17 -5.64
C ASP A 291 2.85 -29.68 -5.32
N GLN A 292 3.93 -30.31 -4.84
CA GLN A 292 3.94 -31.74 -4.51
C GLN A 292 3.21 -32.01 -3.19
N ALA A 293 2.48 -33.13 -3.11
CA ALA A 293 1.71 -33.51 -1.92
C ALA A 293 2.54 -33.59 -0.63
N TRP A 294 3.78 -34.12 -0.70
CA TRP A 294 4.64 -34.23 0.48
C TRP A 294 5.05 -32.87 1.07
N ARG A 295 5.05 -31.78 0.27
CA ARG A 295 5.23 -30.43 0.79
C ARG A 295 3.97 -29.87 1.44
N ALA A 296 2.80 -30.28 0.98
CA ALA A 296 1.55 -29.95 1.67
C ALA A 296 1.52 -30.58 3.07
N ASP A 297 2.04 -31.80 3.23
CA ASP A 297 2.14 -32.46 4.55
C ASP A 297 3.14 -31.81 5.51
N LEU A 298 4.13 -31.06 4.98
CA LEU A 298 5.13 -30.34 5.77
C LEU A 298 4.68 -28.93 6.22
N LEU A 299 3.66 -28.37 5.57
CA LEU A 299 3.13 -27.03 5.84
C LEU A 299 2.17 -27.03 7.03
#